data_AF-A0A960ZKI9-F1
#
_entry.id   AF-A0A960ZKI9-F1
#
_cell.length_a   1.000
_cell.length_b   1.000
_cell.length_c   1.000
_cell.angle_alpha   90.00
_cell.angle_beta   90.00
_cell.angle_gamma   90.00
#
_symmetry.space_group_name_H-M   'P 1'
#
loop_
_entity.id
_entity.type
_entity.pdbx_description
1 polymer ?
#
loop_
_entity_poly.entity_id
_entity_poly.type
_entity_poly.pdbx_seq_one_letter_code
_entity_poly.pdbx_strand_id
1 'polypeptide(L)'
;MKRRSLLHSAAILGTGFIPRISFSAEPFHGDAASAVAQAHAELWRRFVDEYGILVDFCDLEGRVNLPTPEECRAGKPNALGWFQPIENGAMFNGLYLDAAVNRWRATKSDEEAAKVRRLVGGLLLLNSISEVKGFVGRGVSTDGRSHFPMGSDDQTGPWYLGLWRFLESGLASEEEKIRIRERLVETTEAIISLGWKMPAEPPFGTRGSFEGFHFGKVVRKLFLLKLMARITEDSSWEARYRKELELSGGEPVLTKRQLCRKGMKYYYAPTHAWTSCVSVGALRCLWEMEEEVELKDDYEEGLRASAILAAECLSLAEKFDPVDPSVFNQDWRSAMMPLWKPQTTEKEAVDLAVAQVKEFVKISPRRNSENAFIREPSSAAWIVSLCPDAEVVGPFVPAIERVLRQCDYSGLYYSTFFWVESAWWRLKEAGF
;
A
#
# COMPACT_ATOMS: atom_id res chain seq x y z
N MET A 1 -55.96 -32.71 -2.11
CA MET A 1 -55.42 -32.08 -0.89
C MET A 1 -54.20 -31.21 -1.23
N LYS A 2 -54.40 -29.90 -1.10
CA LYS A 2 -53.49 -28.74 -0.97
C LYS A 2 -52.21 -28.64 -1.83
N ARG A 3 -52.40 -28.04 -3.01
CA ARG A 3 -51.50 -27.02 -3.61
C ARG A 3 -51.31 -25.85 -2.63
N ARG A 4 -50.10 -25.28 -2.54
CA ARG A 4 -49.89 -23.89 -2.10
C ARG A 4 -48.77 -23.24 -2.91
N SER A 5 -49.18 -22.24 -3.70
CA SER A 5 -48.37 -21.11 -4.16
C SER A 5 -47.96 -20.24 -2.97
N LEU A 6 -46.77 -19.63 -3.02
CA LEU A 6 -46.37 -18.45 -2.25
C LEU A 6 -45.28 -17.77 -3.11
N LEU A 7 -45.64 -16.75 -3.89
CA LEU A 7 -45.67 -15.31 -3.53
C LEU A 7 -44.28 -14.70 -3.39
N HIS A 8 -44.03 -13.73 -4.29
CA HIS A 8 -43.00 -12.71 -4.21
C HIS A 8 -42.89 -12.15 -2.79
N SER A 9 -41.68 -12.05 -2.27
CA SER A 9 -41.37 -11.17 -1.15
C SER A 9 -40.18 -10.32 -1.56
N ALA A 10 -40.47 -9.04 -1.82
CA ALA A 10 -39.48 -7.99 -1.91
C ALA A 10 -38.71 -7.93 -0.59
N ALA A 11 -37.39 -8.10 -0.66
CA ALA A 11 -36.52 -7.88 0.49
C ALA A 11 -36.38 -6.37 0.69
N ILE A 12 -36.95 -5.89 1.79
CA ILE A 12 -36.67 -4.57 2.35
C ILE A 12 -35.21 -4.58 2.78
N LEU A 13 -34.41 -3.69 2.19
CA LEU A 13 -33.06 -3.37 2.63
C LEU A 13 -33.13 -2.89 4.08
N GLY A 14 -32.71 -3.75 5.01
CA GLY A 14 -32.54 -3.40 6.41
C GLY A 14 -31.45 -2.34 6.53
N THR A 15 -31.78 -1.25 7.22
CA THR A 15 -30.82 -0.25 7.69
C THR A 15 -29.71 -0.96 8.47
N GLY A 16 -28.52 -1.02 7.87
CA GLY A 16 -27.35 -1.65 8.47
C GLY A 16 -27.05 -1.06 9.84
N PHE A 17 -26.85 -1.93 10.82
CA PHE A 17 -26.32 -1.56 12.13
C PHE A 17 -24.91 -1.01 11.92
N ILE A 18 -24.73 0.31 11.93
CA ILE A 18 -23.40 0.92 11.99
C ILE A 18 -22.95 0.84 13.45
N PRO A 19 -21.89 0.09 13.79
CA PRO A 19 -21.43 -0.01 15.17
C PRO A 19 -20.95 1.36 15.65
N ARG A 20 -21.49 1.84 16.78
CA ARG A 20 -20.94 3.00 17.50
C ARG A 20 -19.60 2.60 18.11
N ILE A 21 -18.51 3.09 17.52
CA ILE A 21 -17.17 2.99 18.10
C ILE A 21 -17.09 3.99 19.25
N SER A 22 -16.74 3.52 20.46
CA SER A 22 -16.65 4.33 21.69
C SER A 22 -15.20 4.40 22.15
N PHE A 23 -14.67 5.62 22.30
CA PHE A 23 -13.27 5.90 22.65
C PHE A 23 -13.12 6.28 24.13
N SER A 24 -12.07 5.81 24.83
CA SER A 24 -11.96 5.92 26.31
C SER A 24 -10.94 6.93 26.87
N ALA A 25 -9.88 7.27 26.14
CA ALA A 25 -8.86 8.25 26.55
C ALA A 25 -9.06 9.62 25.85
N GLU A 26 -8.36 10.68 26.26
CA GLU A 26 -8.23 11.89 25.43
C GLU A 26 -7.16 11.67 24.33
N PRO A 27 -7.33 12.18 23.10
CA PRO A 27 -6.30 12.12 22.06
C PRO A 27 -5.07 12.96 22.42
N PHE A 28 -3.90 12.60 21.91
CA PHE A 28 -2.67 13.36 22.08
C PHE A 28 -2.76 14.77 21.45
N HIS A 29 -3.31 14.85 20.23
CA HIS A 29 -3.50 16.12 19.54
C HIS A 29 -4.91 16.71 19.77
N GLY A 30 -4.95 18.03 19.97
CA GLY A 30 -6.20 18.79 20.09
C GLY A 30 -7.07 18.75 18.83
N ASP A 31 -6.45 18.67 17.64
CA ASP A 31 -7.13 18.64 16.35
C ASP A 31 -6.36 17.80 15.32
N ALA A 32 -7.07 17.34 14.28
CA ALA A 32 -6.51 16.46 13.25
C ALA A 32 -5.53 17.18 12.31
N ALA A 33 -5.70 18.48 12.05
CA ALA A 33 -4.80 19.22 11.16
C ALA A 33 -3.40 19.36 11.78
N SER A 34 -3.33 19.70 13.07
CA SER A 34 -2.07 19.74 13.83
C SER A 34 -1.39 18.38 13.90
N ALA A 35 -2.16 17.30 14.08
CA ALA A 35 -1.63 15.94 14.10
C ALA A 35 -1.00 15.55 12.76
N VAL A 36 -1.72 15.79 11.66
CA VAL A 36 -1.25 15.52 10.30
C VAL A 36 -0.05 16.40 9.93
N ALA A 37 0.00 17.65 10.41
CA ALA A 37 1.16 18.51 10.22
C ALA A 37 2.42 17.96 10.93
N GLN A 38 2.29 17.42 12.15
CA GLN A 38 3.40 16.75 12.83
C GLN A 38 3.83 15.48 12.09
N ALA A 39 2.87 14.64 11.68
CA ALA A 39 3.15 13.45 10.88
C ALA A 39 3.95 13.80 9.61
N HIS A 40 3.48 14.78 8.85
CA HIS A 40 4.18 15.27 7.65
C HIS A 40 5.61 15.72 8.00
N ALA A 41 5.78 16.57 9.00
CA ALA A 41 7.09 17.07 9.40
C ALA A 41 8.05 15.92 9.78
N GLU A 42 7.57 14.93 10.54
CA GLU A 42 8.39 13.80 10.96
C GLU A 42 8.75 12.84 9.82
N LEU A 43 7.84 12.63 8.86
CA LEU A 43 8.14 11.86 7.64
C LEU A 43 9.30 12.49 6.86
N TRP A 44 9.21 13.78 6.59
CA TRP A 44 10.22 14.49 5.79
C TRP A 44 11.53 14.75 6.56
N ARG A 45 11.46 14.86 7.90
CA ARG A 45 12.64 15.05 8.74
C ARG A 45 13.45 13.77 8.91
N ARG A 46 12.80 12.59 8.98
CA ARG A 46 13.46 11.33 9.39
C ARG A 46 13.36 10.19 8.38
N PHE A 47 12.23 10.05 7.70
CA PHE A 47 11.89 8.82 6.99
C PHE A 47 12.07 8.91 5.48
N VAL A 48 12.00 10.11 4.88
CA VAL A 48 12.35 10.31 3.47
C VAL A 48 13.86 10.46 3.35
N ASP A 49 14.54 9.47 2.78
CA ASP A 49 15.98 9.49 2.61
C ASP A 49 16.45 10.45 1.50
N GLU A 50 17.77 10.55 1.30
CA GLU A 50 18.39 11.41 0.28
C GLU A 50 17.94 11.08 -1.17
N TYR A 51 17.54 9.83 -1.42
CA TYR A 51 17.06 9.36 -2.72
C TYR A 51 15.55 9.59 -2.91
N GLY A 52 14.87 10.13 -1.91
CA GLY A 52 13.43 10.34 -1.92
C GLY A 52 12.64 9.07 -1.65
N ILE A 53 13.22 8.09 -0.95
CA ILE A 53 12.60 6.81 -0.58
C ILE A 53 12.21 6.86 0.89
N LEU A 54 10.97 6.46 1.21
CA LEU A 54 10.50 6.25 2.57
C LEU A 54 11.12 4.97 3.12
N VAL A 55 11.98 5.10 4.14
CA VAL A 55 12.47 3.96 4.91
C VAL A 55 11.39 3.43 5.86
N ASP A 56 11.41 2.13 6.13
CA ASP A 56 10.46 1.47 7.02
C ASP A 56 10.55 1.99 8.45
N PHE A 57 11.77 2.10 8.98
CA PHE A 57 12.01 2.54 10.34
C PHE A 57 13.38 3.21 10.50
N CYS A 58 13.46 4.14 11.45
CA CYS A 58 14.66 4.86 11.87
C CYS A 58 14.65 5.08 13.39
N ASP A 59 15.70 5.69 13.95
CA ASP A 59 15.67 6.08 15.36
C ASP A 59 15.03 7.47 15.49
N LEU A 60 14.88 7.97 16.71
CA LEU A 60 14.20 9.25 16.94
C LEU A 60 14.97 10.45 16.35
N GLU A 61 16.27 10.28 16.09
CA GLU A 61 17.13 11.26 15.42
C GLU A 61 17.14 11.10 13.89
N GLY A 62 16.50 10.08 13.34
CA GLY A 62 16.47 9.82 11.88
C GLY A 62 17.66 9.00 11.37
N ARG A 63 18.47 8.39 12.23
CA ARG A 63 19.54 7.49 11.81
C ARG A 63 18.96 6.14 11.42
N VAL A 64 19.52 5.58 10.35
CA VAL A 64 19.04 4.33 9.75
C VAL A 64 20.19 3.32 9.69
N ASN A 65 19.93 2.11 10.18
CA ASN A 65 20.88 1.01 10.11
C ASN A 65 20.75 0.25 8.78
N LEU A 66 21.25 0.82 7.69
CA LEU A 66 21.14 0.24 6.34
C LEU A 66 21.96 -1.05 6.19
N PRO A 67 21.52 -2.00 5.33
CA PRO A 67 22.37 -3.10 4.89
C PRO A 67 23.53 -2.57 4.03
N THR A 68 24.69 -3.24 4.06
CA THR A 68 25.82 -2.89 3.20
C THR A 68 25.68 -3.51 1.79
N PRO A 69 26.44 -3.02 0.79
CA PRO A 69 26.46 -3.62 -0.54
C PRO A 69 26.82 -5.12 -0.53
N GLU A 70 27.74 -5.53 0.34
CA GLU A 70 28.14 -6.94 0.53
C GLU A 70 27.00 -7.77 1.08
N GLU A 71 26.24 -7.23 2.03
CA GLU A 71 25.09 -7.90 2.63
C GLU A 71 23.96 -8.08 1.61
N CYS A 72 23.65 -7.04 0.84
CA CYS A 72 22.68 -7.11 -0.25
C CYS A 72 23.06 -8.20 -1.27
N ARG A 73 24.31 -8.18 -1.76
CA ARG A 73 24.82 -9.18 -2.71
C ARG A 73 24.80 -10.61 -2.16
N ALA A 74 25.01 -10.77 -0.84
CA ALA A 74 24.95 -12.06 -0.18
C ALA A 74 23.53 -12.49 0.22
N GLY A 75 22.49 -11.68 -0.03
CA GLY A 75 21.14 -11.96 0.44
C GLY A 75 21.04 -12.01 1.97
N LYS A 76 21.69 -11.06 2.65
CA LYS A 76 21.71 -10.92 4.12
C LYS A 76 20.85 -9.75 4.58
N PRO A 77 20.02 -9.92 5.62
CA PRO A 77 19.86 -11.14 6.41
C PRO A 77 18.98 -12.19 5.73
N ASN A 78 18.26 -11.82 4.68
CA ASN A 78 17.56 -12.73 3.80
C ASN A 78 17.49 -12.09 2.42
N ALA A 79 17.39 -12.88 1.37
CA ALA A 79 17.39 -12.40 -0.01
C ALA A 79 16.12 -11.61 -0.37
N LEU A 80 15.12 -11.56 0.52
CA LEU A 80 13.90 -10.78 0.35
C LEU A 80 14.09 -9.32 0.77
N GLY A 81 15.14 -9.02 1.56
CA GLY A 81 15.28 -7.71 2.19
C GLY A 81 14.26 -7.43 3.29
N TRP A 82 13.64 -8.48 3.85
CA TRP A 82 12.60 -8.34 4.86
C TRP A 82 13.16 -8.00 6.24
N PHE A 83 12.35 -7.24 6.98
CA PHE A 83 12.60 -6.72 8.32
C PHE A 83 13.78 -5.76 8.41
N GLN A 84 14.10 -5.12 7.29
CA GLN A 84 15.14 -4.12 7.11
C GLN A 84 14.54 -2.72 6.94
N PRO A 85 15.30 -1.64 7.19
CA PRO A 85 14.80 -0.29 6.93
C PRO A 85 14.45 -0.01 5.47
N ILE A 86 14.95 -0.83 4.53
CA ILE A 86 14.75 -0.64 3.09
C ILE A 86 13.76 -1.66 2.49
N GLU A 87 12.89 -2.26 3.31
CA GLU A 87 12.02 -3.37 2.92
C GLU A 87 10.87 -2.96 1.98
N ASN A 88 10.29 -1.78 2.21
CA ASN A 88 9.04 -1.35 1.57
C ASN A 88 9.14 -0.01 0.83
N GLY A 89 10.31 0.43 0.38
CA GLY A 89 10.49 1.75 -0.25
C GLY A 89 9.56 2.01 -1.44
N ALA A 90 9.46 1.10 -2.41
CA ALA A 90 8.53 1.28 -3.53
C ALA A 90 7.06 1.21 -3.07
N MET A 91 6.75 0.32 -2.12
CA MET A 91 5.42 0.24 -1.53
C MET A 91 5.02 1.54 -0.83
N PHE A 92 5.84 2.04 0.09
CA PHE A 92 5.51 3.21 0.90
C PHE A 92 5.55 4.49 0.07
N ASN A 93 6.54 4.68 -0.81
CA ASN A 93 6.54 5.81 -1.75
C ASN A 93 5.29 5.83 -2.62
N GLY A 94 4.94 4.68 -3.21
CA GLY A 94 3.82 4.56 -4.12
C GLY A 94 2.48 4.94 -3.46
N LEU A 95 2.27 4.47 -2.23
CA LEU A 95 1.05 4.75 -1.48
C LEU A 95 1.05 6.17 -0.88
N TYR A 96 2.19 6.67 -0.42
CA TYR A 96 2.31 8.02 0.16
C TYR A 96 2.15 9.13 -0.89
N LEU A 97 2.46 8.84 -2.17
CA LEU A 97 2.23 9.79 -3.27
C LEU A 97 0.76 10.23 -3.39
N ASP A 98 -0.22 9.42 -2.97
CA ASP A 98 -1.62 9.84 -2.92
C ASP A 98 -1.81 11.06 -2.01
N ALA A 99 -1.21 11.02 -0.81
CA ALA A 99 -1.23 12.11 0.14
C ALA A 99 -0.48 13.34 -0.37
N ALA A 100 0.76 13.12 -0.86
CA ALA A 100 1.62 14.21 -1.32
C ALA A 100 1.01 14.97 -2.51
N VAL A 101 0.40 14.24 -3.47
CA VAL A 101 -0.31 14.86 -4.60
C VAL A 101 -1.52 15.63 -4.12
N ASN A 102 -2.33 15.09 -3.21
CA ASN A 102 -3.52 15.79 -2.72
C ASN A 102 -3.17 17.02 -1.88
N ARG A 103 -2.09 16.96 -1.08
CA ARG A 103 -1.51 18.11 -0.38
C ARG A 103 -1.06 19.20 -1.36
N TRP A 104 -0.37 18.82 -2.43
CA TRP A 104 -0.02 19.77 -3.49
C TRP A 104 -1.26 20.32 -4.18
N ARG A 105 -2.29 19.51 -4.46
CA ARG A 105 -3.55 19.99 -5.06
C ARG A 105 -4.23 21.03 -4.17
N ALA A 106 -4.23 20.84 -2.85
CA ALA A 106 -4.83 21.76 -1.90
C ALA A 106 -4.03 23.07 -1.71
N THR A 107 -2.70 22.99 -1.73
CA THR A 107 -1.83 24.16 -1.45
C THR A 107 -1.34 24.88 -2.69
N LYS A 108 -1.22 24.16 -3.82
CA LYS A 108 -0.60 24.58 -5.08
C LYS A 108 0.82 25.15 -4.91
N SER A 109 1.53 24.78 -3.85
CA SER A 109 2.84 25.34 -3.53
C SER A 109 3.98 24.62 -4.26
N ASP A 110 5.03 25.36 -4.60
CA ASP A 110 6.23 24.84 -5.25
C ASP A 110 7.01 23.88 -4.33
N GLU A 111 6.98 24.09 -3.01
CA GLU A 111 7.60 23.21 -2.03
C GLU A 111 6.97 21.80 -2.07
N GLU A 112 5.64 21.71 -2.06
CA GLU A 112 4.94 20.43 -2.14
C GLU A 112 5.09 19.79 -3.52
N ALA A 113 5.16 20.59 -4.58
CA ALA A 113 5.49 20.10 -5.92
C ALA A 113 6.89 19.45 -5.96
N ALA A 114 7.89 20.06 -5.32
CA ALA A 114 9.24 19.53 -5.25
C ALA A 114 9.30 18.21 -4.45
N LYS A 115 8.57 18.14 -3.33
CA LYS A 115 8.40 16.92 -2.53
C LYS A 115 7.80 15.77 -3.34
N VAL A 116 6.71 16.03 -4.07
CA VAL A 116 6.09 15.03 -4.96
C VAL A 116 7.09 14.52 -6.00
N ARG A 117 7.82 15.41 -6.69
CA ARG A 117 8.83 15.02 -7.68
C ARG A 117 9.97 14.21 -7.07
N ARG A 118 10.39 14.52 -5.84
CA ARG A 118 11.41 13.75 -5.12
C ARG A 118 10.97 12.30 -4.86
N LEU A 119 9.72 12.09 -4.44
CA LEU A 119 9.15 10.75 -4.26
C LEU A 119 9.06 9.96 -5.58
N VAL A 120 8.66 10.64 -6.67
CA VAL A 120 8.65 10.06 -8.03
C VAL A 120 10.06 9.68 -8.47
N GLY A 121 11.06 10.52 -8.18
CA GLY A 121 12.46 10.24 -8.42
C GLY A 121 12.91 8.94 -7.73
N GLY A 122 12.54 8.76 -6.46
CA GLY A 122 12.79 7.52 -5.72
C GLY A 122 12.15 6.29 -6.36
N LEU A 123 10.89 6.37 -6.81
CA LEU A 123 10.23 5.27 -7.52
C LEU A 123 10.93 4.92 -8.85
N LEU A 124 11.37 5.92 -9.61
CA LEU A 124 12.09 5.71 -10.86
C LEU A 124 13.49 5.13 -10.62
N LEU A 125 14.17 5.53 -9.55
CA LEU A 125 15.43 4.93 -9.13
C LEU A 125 15.24 3.44 -8.86
N LEU A 126 14.23 3.06 -8.06
CA LEU A 126 13.97 1.67 -7.69
C LEU A 126 13.63 0.75 -8.86
N ASN A 127 13.15 1.31 -9.98
CA ASN A 127 12.91 0.55 -11.22
C ASN A 127 14.15 0.52 -12.16
N SER A 128 15.22 1.23 -11.82
CA SER A 128 16.44 1.36 -12.65
C SER A 128 17.68 0.71 -12.08
N ILE A 129 17.62 0.20 -10.84
CA ILE A 129 18.79 -0.30 -10.10
C ILE A 129 19.25 -1.71 -10.51
N SER A 130 18.43 -2.44 -11.26
CA SER A 130 18.70 -3.80 -11.73
C SER A 130 18.77 -3.87 -13.25
N GLU A 131 19.61 -4.77 -13.77
CA GLU A 131 19.67 -5.11 -15.20
C GLU A 131 18.49 -6.01 -15.64
N VAL A 132 17.73 -6.57 -14.69
CA VAL A 132 16.54 -7.36 -15.00
C VAL A 132 15.39 -6.42 -15.38
N LYS A 133 14.99 -6.47 -16.65
CA LYS A 133 13.89 -5.66 -17.18
C LYS A 133 12.60 -5.86 -16.37
N GLY A 134 11.95 -4.74 -16.05
CA GLY A 134 10.71 -4.70 -15.27
C GLY A 134 10.87 -5.00 -13.78
N PHE A 135 12.10 -5.10 -13.27
CA PHE A 135 12.35 -5.19 -11.84
C PHE A 135 11.91 -3.90 -11.12
N VAL A 136 11.30 -4.04 -9.95
CA VAL A 136 11.00 -2.93 -9.04
C VAL A 136 11.58 -3.28 -7.68
N GLY A 137 12.61 -2.54 -7.29
CA GLY A 137 13.35 -2.73 -6.06
C GLY A 137 12.60 -2.25 -4.82
N ARG A 138 13.06 -2.73 -3.66
CA ARG A 138 12.53 -2.37 -2.33
C ARG A 138 13.16 -1.11 -1.76
N GLY A 139 14.42 -0.87 -2.09
CA GLY A 139 15.24 0.18 -1.52
C GLY A 139 16.69 0.02 -1.96
N VAL A 140 17.53 0.98 -1.58
CA VAL A 140 18.96 0.97 -1.91
C VAL A 140 19.82 0.97 -0.64
N SER A 141 20.98 0.34 -0.74
CA SER A 141 22.01 0.29 0.29
C SER A 141 22.75 1.63 0.42
N THR A 142 23.80 1.66 1.24
CA THR A 142 24.63 2.84 1.51
C THR A 142 25.35 3.42 0.29
N ASP A 143 25.40 2.69 -0.83
CA ASP A 143 25.98 3.15 -2.10
C ASP A 143 24.94 3.69 -3.10
N GLY A 144 23.66 3.77 -2.69
CA GLY A 144 22.58 4.30 -3.51
C GLY A 144 22.14 3.39 -4.67
N ARG A 145 22.65 2.16 -4.77
CA ARG A 145 22.32 1.24 -5.89
C ARG A 145 22.22 -0.22 -5.51
N SER A 146 23.01 -0.69 -4.54
CA SER A 146 23.00 -2.10 -4.14
C SER A 146 21.67 -2.42 -3.46
N HIS A 147 21.11 -3.57 -3.78
CA HIS A 147 19.72 -3.90 -3.44
C HIS A 147 19.53 -5.40 -3.29
N PHE A 148 18.37 -5.81 -2.78
CA PHE A 148 18.00 -7.21 -2.66
C PHE A 148 17.43 -7.75 -3.97
N PRO A 149 17.74 -9.01 -4.35
CA PRO A 149 17.45 -9.56 -5.67
C PRO A 149 15.96 -9.80 -5.95
N MET A 150 15.11 -9.70 -4.93
CA MET A 150 13.68 -9.97 -5.04
C MET A 150 12.83 -8.74 -4.72
N GLY A 151 12.26 -8.15 -5.78
CA GLY A 151 11.06 -7.32 -5.69
C GLY A 151 9.84 -8.15 -5.28
N SER A 152 8.62 -7.62 -5.42
CA SER A 152 7.39 -8.42 -5.36
C SER A 152 6.22 -7.64 -5.93
N ASP A 153 5.09 -8.29 -6.12
CA ASP A 153 3.82 -7.67 -6.48
C ASP A 153 3.36 -6.61 -5.46
N ASP A 154 3.79 -6.71 -4.19
CA ASP A 154 3.60 -5.68 -3.17
C ASP A 154 4.50 -4.44 -3.32
N GLN A 155 5.59 -4.51 -4.09
CA GLN A 155 6.39 -3.33 -4.46
C GLN A 155 5.93 -2.76 -5.81
N THR A 156 5.69 -3.66 -6.77
CA THR A 156 5.33 -3.29 -8.13
C THR A 156 3.95 -2.65 -8.21
N GLY A 157 2.94 -3.18 -7.49
CA GLY A 157 1.58 -2.61 -7.50
C GLY A 157 1.55 -1.13 -7.06
N PRO A 158 2.09 -0.79 -5.88
CA PRO A 158 2.20 0.59 -5.43
C PRO A 158 3.06 1.48 -6.33
N TRP A 159 4.13 0.94 -6.94
CA TRP A 159 4.94 1.68 -7.91
C TRP A 159 4.11 2.17 -9.09
N TYR A 160 3.25 1.30 -9.66
CA TYR A 160 2.28 1.72 -10.69
C TYR A 160 1.28 2.74 -10.15
N LEU A 161 0.74 2.51 -8.95
CA LEU A 161 -0.26 3.39 -8.33
C LEU A 161 0.31 4.81 -8.13
N GLY A 162 1.47 4.95 -7.50
CA GLY A 162 2.08 6.25 -7.21
C GLY A 162 2.46 7.02 -8.46
N LEU A 163 3.04 6.34 -9.46
CA LEU A 163 3.34 6.96 -10.76
C LEU A 163 2.07 7.40 -11.48
N TRP A 164 1.00 6.60 -11.44
CA TRP A 164 -0.30 7.01 -11.96
C TRP A 164 -0.82 8.27 -11.26
N ARG A 165 -0.85 8.30 -9.91
CA ARG A 165 -1.28 9.47 -9.13
C ARG A 165 -0.53 10.75 -9.52
N PHE A 166 0.77 10.63 -9.81
CA PHE A 166 1.55 11.76 -10.30
C PHE A 166 1.16 12.18 -11.73
N LEU A 167 1.00 11.22 -12.66
CA LEU A 167 0.61 11.52 -14.04
C LEU A 167 -0.76 12.20 -14.14
N GLU A 168 -1.75 11.74 -13.37
CA GLU A 168 -3.11 12.31 -13.36
C GLU A 168 -3.23 13.59 -12.52
N SER A 169 -2.19 13.98 -11.77
CA SER A 169 -2.25 15.15 -10.88
C SER A 169 -2.38 16.48 -11.62
N GLY A 170 -1.91 16.54 -12.87
CA GLY A 170 -1.67 17.80 -13.58
C GLY A 170 -0.38 18.51 -13.19
N LEU A 171 0.45 17.93 -12.30
CA LEU A 171 1.76 18.47 -11.92
C LEU A 171 2.88 18.07 -12.88
N ALA A 172 2.76 16.90 -13.51
CA ALA A 172 3.79 16.35 -14.39
C ALA A 172 3.96 17.21 -15.66
N SER A 173 5.21 17.58 -15.96
CA SER A 173 5.61 18.11 -17.26
C SER A 173 5.49 17.07 -18.37
N GLU A 174 5.51 17.49 -19.63
CA GLU A 174 5.45 16.57 -20.76
C GLU A 174 6.67 15.64 -20.79
N GLU A 175 7.86 16.13 -20.44
CA GLU A 175 9.08 15.33 -20.34
C GLU A 175 8.97 14.26 -19.25
N GLU A 176 8.42 14.62 -18.08
CA GLU A 176 8.16 13.66 -17.00
C GLU A 176 7.12 12.61 -17.42
N LYS A 177 6.04 13.03 -18.10
CA LYS A 177 5.01 12.11 -18.62
C LYS A 177 5.60 11.09 -19.58
N ILE A 178 6.43 11.54 -20.54
CA ILE A 178 7.08 10.65 -21.51
C ILE A 178 7.96 9.64 -20.79
N ARG A 179 8.87 10.11 -19.92
CA ARG A 179 9.80 9.24 -19.17
C ARG A 179 9.07 8.19 -18.33
N ILE A 180 8.01 8.60 -17.63
CA ILE A 180 7.24 7.68 -16.78
C ILE A 180 6.47 6.68 -17.64
N ARG A 181 5.83 7.13 -18.73
CA ARG A 181 5.11 6.25 -19.66
C ARG A 181 6.02 5.17 -20.22
N GLU A 182 7.23 5.52 -20.66
CA GLU A 182 8.22 4.56 -21.15
C GLU A 182 8.53 3.48 -20.12
N ARG A 183 8.76 3.86 -18.85
CA ARG A 183 9.02 2.90 -17.77
C ARG A 183 7.83 2.02 -17.44
N LEU A 184 6.63 2.58 -17.42
CA LEU A 184 5.39 1.82 -17.19
C LEU A 184 5.16 0.78 -18.29
N VAL A 185 5.39 1.16 -19.56
CA VAL A 185 5.26 0.24 -20.72
C VAL A 185 6.32 -0.86 -20.66
N GLU A 186 7.61 -0.51 -20.52
CA GLU A 186 8.71 -1.47 -20.45
C GLU A 186 8.49 -2.50 -19.32
N THR A 187 8.10 -2.01 -18.13
CA THR A 187 7.84 -2.86 -16.97
C THR A 187 6.62 -3.76 -17.21
N THR A 188 5.57 -3.25 -17.84
CA THR A 188 4.35 -4.04 -18.13
C THR A 188 4.64 -5.15 -19.14
N GLU A 189 5.40 -4.86 -20.20
CA GLU A 189 5.79 -5.85 -21.21
C GLU A 189 6.64 -6.96 -20.59
N ALA A 190 7.59 -6.62 -19.73
CA ALA A 190 8.40 -7.60 -19.00
C ALA A 190 7.52 -8.51 -18.13
N ILE A 191 6.59 -7.96 -17.36
CA ILE A 191 5.66 -8.72 -16.51
C ILE A 191 4.77 -9.65 -17.36
N ILE A 192 4.25 -9.18 -18.51
CA ILE A 192 3.43 -10.00 -19.42
C ILE A 192 4.25 -11.16 -19.99
N SER A 193 5.51 -10.92 -20.38
CA SER A 193 6.40 -11.95 -20.91
C SER A 193 6.65 -13.10 -19.91
N LEU A 194 6.50 -12.81 -18.61
CA LEU A 194 6.63 -13.77 -17.51
C LEU A 194 5.29 -14.33 -17.02
N GLY A 195 4.21 -14.12 -17.78
CA GLY A 195 2.88 -14.60 -17.40
C GLY A 195 2.35 -13.93 -16.12
N TRP A 196 2.53 -12.61 -16.02
CA TRP A 196 2.12 -11.78 -14.87
C TRP A 196 2.84 -12.07 -13.56
N LYS A 197 4.03 -12.68 -13.62
CA LYS A 197 4.93 -12.82 -12.47
C LYS A 197 5.90 -11.64 -12.42
N MET A 198 6.23 -11.16 -11.23
CA MET A 198 7.15 -10.01 -11.12
C MET A 198 8.60 -10.50 -11.32
N PRO A 199 9.40 -9.82 -12.17
CA PRO A 199 10.80 -10.15 -12.36
C PRO A 199 11.59 -10.10 -11.05
N ALA A 200 12.52 -11.03 -10.88
CA ALA A 200 13.51 -11.05 -9.81
C ALA A 200 14.87 -11.47 -10.37
N GLU A 201 15.96 -11.07 -9.71
CA GLU A 201 17.30 -11.43 -10.15
C GLU A 201 17.58 -12.92 -9.93
N PRO A 202 18.53 -13.51 -10.69
CA PRO A 202 19.03 -14.84 -10.40
C PRO A 202 19.55 -14.96 -8.94
N PRO A 203 19.40 -16.14 -8.31
CA PRO A 203 18.82 -17.37 -8.85
C PRO A 203 17.28 -17.44 -8.79
N PHE A 204 16.59 -16.41 -8.30
CA PHE A 204 15.15 -16.47 -7.97
C PHE A 204 14.24 -16.38 -9.21
N GLY A 205 14.59 -15.51 -10.16
CA GLY A 205 13.89 -15.34 -11.43
C GLY A 205 12.55 -14.60 -11.35
N THR A 206 11.65 -14.97 -10.44
CA THR A 206 10.38 -14.24 -10.20
C THR A 206 9.95 -14.27 -8.75
N ARG A 207 9.18 -13.28 -8.29
CA ARG A 207 8.52 -13.28 -6.97
C ARG A 207 7.14 -12.62 -7.00
N GLY A 208 6.10 -13.34 -6.59
CA GLY A 208 4.73 -12.84 -6.60
C GLY A 208 4.11 -12.76 -8.00
N SER A 209 2.82 -12.46 -8.08
CA SER A 209 2.10 -12.45 -9.35
C SER A 209 0.75 -11.75 -9.28
N PHE A 210 0.40 -11.04 -10.36
CA PHE A 210 -0.95 -10.52 -10.57
C PHE A 210 -1.91 -11.55 -11.19
N GLU A 211 -1.47 -12.79 -11.43
CA GLU A 211 -2.33 -13.86 -11.97
C GLU A 211 -3.07 -14.62 -10.88
N GLY A 212 -4.37 -14.83 -11.11
CA GLY A 212 -5.27 -15.58 -10.23
C GLY A 212 -6.60 -14.89 -9.95
N PHE A 213 -7.35 -15.46 -8.99
CA PHE A 213 -8.72 -15.07 -8.62
C PHE A 213 -8.84 -14.60 -7.16
N HIS A 214 -7.73 -14.19 -6.56
CA HIS A 214 -7.72 -13.48 -5.28
C HIS A 214 -7.94 -11.98 -5.54
N PHE A 215 -8.75 -11.31 -4.71
CA PHE A 215 -9.09 -9.88 -4.87
C PHE A 215 -7.88 -9.01 -5.22
N GLY A 216 -6.81 -9.12 -4.43
CA GLY A 216 -5.62 -8.31 -4.65
C GLY A 216 -4.91 -8.55 -5.98
N LYS A 217 -4.94 -9.78 -6.50
CA LYS A 217 -4.33 -10.09 -7.81
C LYS A 217 -5.20 -9.56 -8.95
N VAL A 218 -6.51 -9.79 -8.84
CA VAL A 218 -7.51 -9.39 -9.82
C VAL A 218 -7.48 -7.88 -10.02
N VAL A 219 -7.63 -7.11 -8.95
CA VAL A 219 -7.73 -5.65 -9.06
C VAL A 219 -6.43 -5.04 -9.55
N ARG A 220 -5.26 -5.49 -9.06
CA ARG A 220 -3.96 -4.99 -9.53
C ARG A 220 -3.76 -5.27 -11.03
N LYS A 221 -4.12 -6.46 -11.52
CA LYS A 221 -4.04 -6.79 -12.96
C LYS A 221 -4.96 -5.90 -13.80
N LEU A 222 -6.22 -5.76 -13.39
CA LEU A 222 -7.21 -4.95 -14.10
C LEU A 222 -6.80 -3.47 -14.13
N PHE A 223 -6.31 -2.95 -13.02
CA PHE A 223 -5.76 -1.59 -12.92
C PHE A 223 -4.63 -1.39 -13.92
N LEU A 224 -3.66 -2.31 -14.01
CA LEU A 224 -2.56 -2.20 -14.98
C LEU A 224 -3.08 -2.20 -16.43
N LEU A 225 -4.03 -3.08 -16.77
CA LEU A 225 -4.60 -3.11 -18.12
C LEU A 225 -5.32 -1.80 -18.47
N LYS A 226 -6.12 -1.25 -17.54
CA LYS A 226 -6.81 0.03 -17.73
C LYS A 226 -5.83 1.20 -17.81
N LEU A 227 -4.81 1.20 -16.96
CA LEU A 227 -3.72 2.18 -16.99
C LEU A 227 -3.00 2.18 -18.34
N MET A 228 -2.66 1.00 -18.88
CA MET A 228 -2.02 0.90 -20.19
C MET A 228 -2.91 1.47 -21.31
N ALA A 229 -4.21 1.19 -21.28
CA ALA A 229 -5.16 1.77 -22.23
C ALA A 229 -5.15 3.31 -22.16
N ARG A 230 -5.09 3.89 -20.95
CA ARG A 230 -5.05 5.34 -20.76
C ARG A 230 -3.76 6.00 -21.20
N ILE A 231 -2.59 5.37 -20.97
CA ILE A 231 -1.31 6.03 -21.23
C ILE A 231 -0.76 5.76 -22.63
N THR A 232 -1.19 4.68 -23.31
CA THR A 232 -0.69 4.32 -24.65
C THR A 232 -1.65 4.68 -25.77
N GLU A 233 -2.94 4.87 -25.46
CA GLU A 233 -4.03 5.02 -26.44
C GLU A 233 -4.15 3.84 -27.42
N ASP A 234 -3.51 2.71 -27.15
CA ASP A 234 -3.68 1.47 -27.91
C ASP A 234 -4.94 0.74 -27.43
N SER A 235 -5.96 0.70 -28.31
CA SER A 235 -7.25 0.07 -28.06
C SER A 235 -7.15 -1.43 -27.74
N SER A 236 -6.03 -2.09 -28.06
CA SER A 236 -5.78 -3.48 -27.70
C SER A 236 -5.77 -3.70 -26.17
N TRP A 237 -5.36 -2.69 -25.39
CA TRP A 237 -5.36 -2.76 -23.92
C TRP A 237 -6.76 -2.74 -23.34
N GLU A 238 -7.65 -1.89 -23.87
CA GLU A 238 -9.04 -1.86 -23.46
C GLU A 238 -9.70 -3.21 -23.77
N ALA A 239 -9.46 -3.78 -24.96
CA ALA A 239 -9.96 -5.12 -25.30
C ALA A 239 -9.44 -6.22 -24.34
N ARG A 240 -8.16 -6.15 -23.93
CA ARG A 240 -7.58 -7.07 -22.93
C ARG A 240 -8.24 -6.88 -21.56
N TYR A 241 -8.43 -5.65 -21.11
CA TYR A 241 -9.13 -5.32 -19.87
C TYR A 241 -10.55 -5.90 -19.86
N ARG A 242 -11.33 -5.67 -20.92
CA ARG A 242 -12.69 -6.22 -21.06
C ARG A 242 -12.73 -7.75 -21.04
N LYS A 243 -11.80 -8.40 -21.76
CA LYS A 243 -11.70 -9.86 -21.74
C LYS A 243 -11.34 -10.39 -20.35
N GLU A 244 -10.43 -9.72 -19.66
CA GLU A 244 -9.95 -10.13 -18.33
C GLU A 244 -11.05 -10.06 -17.28
N LEU A 245 -11.94 -9.07 -17.34
CA LEU A 245 -13.09 -8.90 -16.44
C LEU A 245 -14.01 -10.12 -16.42
N GLU A 246 -14.22 -10.74 -17.58
CA GLU A 246 -15.17 -11.85 -17.78
C GLU A 246 -14.57 -13.22 -17.45
N LEU A 247 -13.26 -13.31 -17.24
CA LEU A 247 -12.64 -14.57 -16.82
C LEU A 247 -13.20 -14.99 -15.46
N SER A 248 -13.61 -16.25 -15.37
CA SER A 248 -14.19 -16.86 -14.16
C SER A 248 -13.26 -17.88 -13.54
N GLY A 249 -13.24 -17.96 -12.21
CA GLY A 249 -12.42 -18.92 -11.48
C GLY A 249 -12.43 -18.65 -9.97
N GLY A 250 -11.51 -19.32 -9.26
CA GLY A 250 -11.48 -19.28 -7.80
C GLY A 250 -12.57 -20.14 -7.15
N GLU A 251 -12.67 -20.04 -5.83
CA GLU A 251 -13.68 -20.73 -5.03
C GLU A 251 -14.33 -19.73 -4.04
N PRO A 252 -15.63 -19.41 -4.19
CA PRO A 252 -16.53 -19.85 -5.27
C PRO A 252 -16.12 -19.29 -6.64
N VAL A 253 -16.58 -19.95 -7.71
CA VAL A 253 -16.33 -19.51 -9.09
C VAL A 253 -17.03 -18.18 -9.34
N LEU A 254 -16.25 -17.12 -9.54
CA LEU A 254 -16.73 -15.76 -9.81
C LEU A 254 -15.94 -15.18 -10.99
N THR A 255 -16.57 -14.26 -11.73
CA THR A 255 -15.85 -13.42 -12.69
C THR A 255 -14.92 -12.46 -11.95
N LYS A 256 -13.88 -11.97 -12.62
CA LYS A 256 -13.01 -10.93 -12.07
C LYS A 256 -13.77 -9.63 -11.78
N ARG A 257 -14.76 -9.28 -12.60
CA ARG A 257 -15.73 -8.20 -12.35
C ARG A 257 -16.48 -8.40 -11.02
N GLN A 258 -17.05 -9.59 -10.80
CA GLN A 258 -17.76 -9.94 -9.55
C GLN A 258 -16.85 -9.90 -8.32
N LEU A 259 -15.57 -10.29 -8.46
CA LEU A 259 -14.58 -10.18 -7.38
C LEU A 259 -14.26 -8.71 -7.04
N CYS A 260 -14.18 -7.83 -8.03
CA CYS A 260 -14.02 -6.39 -7.78
C CYS A 260 -15.22 -5.83 -7.03
N ARG A 261 -16.44 -6.14 -7.49
CA ARG A 261 -17.70 -5.74 -6.85
C ARG A 261 -17.82 -6.19 -5.40
N LYS A 262 -17.33 -7.39 -5.09
CA LYS A 262 -17.39 -7.94 -3.73
C LYS A 262 -16.49 -7.21 -2.73
N GLY A 263 -15.46 -6.50 -3.21
CA GLY A 263 -14.49 -5.82 -2.37
C GLY A 263 -13.48 -6.74 -1.68
N MET A 264 -12.62 -6.13 -0.85
CA MET A 264 -11.53 -6.82 -0.19
C MET A 264 -12.00 -7.82 0.87
N LYS A 265 -11.11 -8.74 1.24
CA LYS A 265 -11.24 -9.61 2.41
C LYS A 265 -9.89 -9.79 3.09
N TYR A 266 -9.89 -10.03 4.39
CA TYR A 266 -8.70 -10.48 5.10
C TYR A 266 -8.61 -12.01 5.03
N TYR A 267 -7.54 -12.52 4.41
CA TYR A 267 -7.34 -13.96 4.20
C TYR A 267 -6.34 -14.58 5.17
N TYR A 268 -5.39 -13.79 5.67
CA TYR A 268 -4.22 -14.31 6.40
C TYR A 268 -4.28 -14.05 7.91
N ALA A 269 -5.05 -13.06 8.33
CA ALA A 269 -5.17 -12.63 9.72
C ALA A 269 -6.54 -11.97 9.94
N PRO A 270 -6.99 -11.81 11.20
CA PRO A 270 -8.24 -11.12 11.52
C PRO A 270 -8.28 -9.67 10.99
N THR A 271 -7.12 -9.02 10.95
CA THR A 271 -6.91 -7.71 10.35
C THR A 271 -5.68 -7.76 9.44
N HIS A 272 -5.75 -7.10 8.29
CA HIS A 272 -4.64 -7.08 7.34
C HIS A 272 -4.77 -5.89 6.37
N ALA A 273 -5.11 -4.72 6.92
CA ALA A 273 -5.40 -3.52 6.14
C ALA A 273 -4.16 -3.03 5.37
N TRP A 274 -2.97 -3.17 5.97
CA TRP A 274 -1.76 -2.57 5.42
C TRP A 274 -1.31 -3.14 4.06
N THR A 275 -1.44 -4.44 3.80
CA THR A 275 -1.18 -5.00 2.45
C THR A 275 -2.41 -4.93 1.54
N SER A 276 -3.61 -4.98 2.12
CA SER A 276 -4.87 -4.93 1.37
C SER A 276 -5.11 -3.56 0.74
N CYS A 277 -4.65 -2.48 1.40
CA CYS A 277 -4.85 -1.10 0.96
C CYS A 277 -4.29 -0.83 -0.45
N VAL A 278 -3.21 -1.52 -0.85
CA VAL A 278 -2.67 -1.45 -2.22
C VAL A 278 -3.74 -1.79 -3.26
N SER A 279 -4.49 -2.86 -3.00
CA SER A 279 -5.49 -3.37 -3.92
C SER A 279 -6.75 -2.52 -3.89
N VAL A 280 -7.12 -1.96 -2.73
CA VAL A 280 -8.22 -0.99 -2.65
C VAL A 280 -7.86 0.31 -3.38
N GLY A 281 -6.62 0.79 -3.25
CA GLY A 281 -6.12 1.95 -4.01
C GLY A 281 -6.17 1.71 -5.52
N ALA A 282 -5.81 0.51 -5.98
CA ALA A 282 -5.97 0.13 -7.38
C ALA A 282 -7.46 0.07 -7.82
N LEU A 283 -8.37 -0.40 -6.96
CA LEU A 283 -9.82 -0.38 -7.24
C LEU A 283 -10.35 1.05 -7.34
N ARG A 284 -9.86 1.95 -6.48
CA ARG A 284 -10.18 3.38 -6.54
C ARG A 284 -9.71 3.99 -7.86
N CYS A 285 -8.49 3.68 -8.31
CA CYS A 285 -8.01 4.15 -9.61
C CYS A 285 -8.86 3.60 -10.77
N LEU A 286 -9.31 2.35 -10.71
CA LEU A 286 -10.26 1.80 -11.69
C LEU A 286 -11.57 2.57 -11.71
N TRP A 287 -12.17 2.84 -10.54
CA TRP A 287 -13.40 3.64 -10.44
C TRP A 287 -13.23 5.07 -10.99
N GLU A 288 -12.10 5.73 -10.70
CA GLU A 288 -11.79 7.08 -11.20
C GLU A 288 -11.59 7.10 -12.73
N MET A 289 -10.98 6.05 -13.30
CA MET A 289 -10.76 5.92 -14.75
C MET A 289 -11.95 5.36 -15.53
N GLU A 290 -12.94 4.74 -14.87
CA GLU A 290 -14.05 4.07 -15.54
C GLU A 290 -15.12 5.06 -16.00
N GLU A 291 -15.56 4.86 -17.23
CA GLU A 291 -16.54 5.69 -17.94
C GLU A 291 -17.86 4.93 -18.14
N GLU A 292 -17.83 3.59 -18.15
CA GLU A 292 -19.04 2.78 -18.20
C GLU A 292 -19.73 2.73 -16.83
N VAL A 293 -20.98 3.20 -16.80
CA VAL A 293 -21.77 3.34 -15.57
C VAL A 293 -21.87 2.02 -14.80
N GLU A 294 -22.21 0.91 -15.46
CA GLU A 294 -22.41 -0.37 -14.75
C GLU A 294 -21.12 -0.91 -14.11
N LEU A 295 -19.97 -0.76 -14.77
CA LEU A 295 -18.68 -1.17 -14.19
C LEU A 295 -18.25 -0.22 -13.08
N LYS A 296 -18.51 1.08 -13.25
CA LYS A 296 -18.22 2.08 -12.23
C LYS A 296 -19.01 1.80 -10.96
N ASP A 297 -20.30 1.48 -11.09
CA ASP A 297 -21.16 1.09 -9.97
C ASP A 297 -20.65 -0.18 -9.27
N ASP A 298 -20.20 -1.18 -10.02
CA ASP A 298 -19.61 -2.38 -9.43
C ASP A 298 -18.32 -2.07 -8.64
N TYR A 299 -17.44 -1.21 -9.17
CA TYR A 299 -16.23 -0.82 -8.44
C TYR A 299 -16.56 0.00 -7.20
N GLU A 300 -17.57 0.86 -7.26
CA GLU A 300 -18.06 1.59 -6.11
C GLU A 300 -18.58 0.67 -5.01
N GLU A 301 -19.38 -0.35 -5.36
CA GLU A 301 -19.85 -1.36 -4.41
C GLU A 301 -18.68 -2.08 -3.72
N GLY A 302 -17.63 -2.41 -4.49
CA GLY A 302 -16.40 -3.00 -3.94
C GLY A 302 -15.65 -2.08 -2.99
N LEU A 303 -15.62 -0.77 -3.28
CA LEU A 303 -15.03 0.24 -2.40
C LEU A 303 -15.85 0.42 -1.12
N ARG A 304 -17.19 0.45 -1.21
CA ARG A 304 -18.10 0.50 -0.04
C ARG A 304 -17.89 -0.71 0.86
N ALA A 305 -17.87 -1.93 0.30
CA ALA A 305 -17.63 -3.15 1.05
C ALA A 305 -16.25 -3.17 1.73
N SER A 306 -15.23 -2.68 1.03
CA SER A 306 -13.86 -2.60 1.58
C SER A 306 -13.76 -1.56 2.71
N ALA A 307 -14.43 -0.41 2.59
CA ALA A 307 -14.46 0.61 3.63
C ALA A 307 -15.13 0.09 4.90
N ILE A 308 -16.28 -0.56 4.78
CA ILE A 308 -17.00 -1.15 5.93
C ILE A 308 -16.11 -2.16 6.67
N LEU A 309 -15.46 -3.07 5.95
CA LEU A 309 -14.56 -4.06 6.56
C LEU A 309 -13.32 -3.40 7.20
N ALA A 310 -12.73 -2.39 6.56
CA ALA A 310 -11.58 -1.68 7.10
C ALA A 310 -11.94 -0.91 8.38
N ALA A 311 -13.13 -0.33 8.45
CA ALA A 311 -13.58 0.46 9.59
C ALA A 311 -13.55 -0.32 10.92
N GLU A 312 -13.68 -1.66 10.88
CA GLU A 312 -13.55 -2.54 12.05
C GLU A 312 -12.18 -2.42 12.74
N CYS A 313 -11.15 -1.96 12.02
CA CYS A 313 -9.79 -1.82 12.54
C CYS A 313 -9.49 -0.46 13.17
N LEU A 314 -10.37 0.55 13.01
CA LEU A 314 -10.06 1.94 13.44
C LEU A 314 -9.83 2.05 14.95
N SER A 315 -10.61 1.31 15.75
CA SER A 315 -10.49 1.32 17.22
C SER A 315 -9.20 0.68 17.74
N LEU A 316 -8.43 -0.03 16.90
CA LEU A 316 -7.13 -0.58 17.30
C LEU A 316 -6.14 0.53 17.72
N ALA A 317 -6.31 1.76 17.21
CA ALA A 317 -5.48 2.89 17.59
C ALA A 317 -5.52 3.18 19.10
N GLU A 318 -6.63 2.90 19.78
CA GLU A 318 -6.77 3.13 21.23
C GLU A 318 -5.89 2.21 22.08
N LYS A 319 -5.45 1.09 21.51
CA LYS A 319 -4.60 0.12 22.20
C LYS A 319 -3.12 0.52 22.17
N PHE A 320 -2.78 1.56 21.40
CA PHE A 320 -1.43 2.08 21.41
C PHE A 320 -1.18 2.83 22.71
N ASP A 321 -0.24 2.33 23.49
CA ASP A 321 0.26 2.99 24.69
C ASP A 321 1.50 3.84 24.34
N PRO A 322 1.39 5.19 24.36
CA PRO A 322 2.52 6.06 24.06
C PRO A 322 3.60 6.03 25.16
N VAL A 323 3.27 5.63 26.40
CA VAL A 323 4.22 5.55 27.50
C VAL A 323 4.77 4.13 27.75
N ASP A 324 4.38 3.17 26.90
CA ASP A 324 4.88 1.79 26.97
C ASP A 324 6.43 1.79 26.85
N PRO A 325 7.14 1.28 27.88
CA PRO A 325 8.60 1.32 27.96
C PRO A 325 9.27 0.26 27.07
N SER A 326 8.52 -0.48 26.26
CA SER A 326 9.05 -1.48 25.34
C SER A 326 10.12 -0.90 24.42
N VAL A 327 11.25 -1.59 24.37
CA VAL A 327 12.41 -1.17 23.59
C VAL A 327 12.15 -1.35 22.09
N PHE A 328 12.56 -0.35 21.31
CA PHE A 328 12.79 -0.50 19.88
C PHE A 328 14.29 -0.68 19.64
N ASN A 329 14.70 -1.81 19.07
CA ASN A 329 16.08 -2.10 18.73
C ASN A 329 16.24 -2.13 17.21
N GLN A 330 17.11 -1.25 16.69
CA GLN A 330 17.40 -1.16 15.26
C GLN A 330 18.46 -2.15 14.79
N ASP A 331 19.17 -2.80 15.71
CA ASP A 331 20.21 -3.77 15.38
C ASP A 331 19.61 -5.11 14.98
N TRP A 332 19.05 -5.08 13.78
CA TRP A 332 18.53 -6.23 13.08
C TRP A 332 19.60 -7.30 12.83
N ARG A 333 20.90 -6.94 12.78
CA ARG A 333 21.99 -7.89 12.55
C ARG A 333 22.13 -8.84 13.73
N SER A 334 22.08 -8.32 14.96
CA SER A 334 22.22 -9.13 16.18
C SER A 334 21.20 -10.27 16.27
N ALA A 335 19.95 -10.04 15.84
CA ALA A 335 18.89 -11.05 15.85
C ALA A 335 18.91 -11.97 14.63
N MET A 336 19.13 -11.42 13.43
CA MET A 336 18.84 -12.15 12.19
C MET A 336 20.06 -12.80 11.55
N MET A 337 21.26 -12.22 11.70
CA MET A 337 22.49 -12.76 11.12
C MET A 337 22.92 -14.11 11.70
N PRO A 338 22.73 -14.40 13.00
CA PRO A 338 23.04 -15.73 13.55
C PRO A 338 22.26 -16.88 12.89
N LEU A 339 21.10 -16.59 12.31
CA LEU A 339 20.26 -17.57 11.60
C LEU A 339 20.57 -17.66 10.10
N TRP A 340 21.37 -16.73 9.57
CA TRP A 340 21.58 -16.62 8.14
C TRP A 340 22.22 -17.90 7.58
N LYS A 341 21.69 -18.32 6.44
CA LYS A 341 22.21 -19.40 5.60
C LYS A 341 21.98 -19.03 4.14
N PRO A 342 22.79 -19.51 3.18
CA PRO A 342 22.55 -19.29 1.75
C PRO A 342 21.14 -19.71 1.35
N GLN A 343 20.51 -18.93 0.46
CA GLN A 343 19.19 -19.22 -0.08
C GLN A 343 19.28 -19.19 -1.62
N THR A 344 18.67 -20.18 -2.26
CA THR A 344 18.65 -20.32 -3.72
C THR A 344 17.22 -20.30 -4.28
N THR A 345 16.21 -20.45 -3.42
CA THR A 345 14.80 -20.40 -3.79
C THR A 345 14.03 -19.38 -2.97
N GLU A 346 12.92 -18.89 -3.52
CA GLU A 346 11.99 -18.00 -2.81
C GLU A 346 11.55 -18.59 -1.47
N LYS A 347 11.22 -19.90 -1.47
CA LYS A 347 10.77 -20.60 -0.28
C LYS A 347 11.82 -20.61 0.83
N GLU A 348 13.08 -20.89 0.50
CA GLU A 348 14.17 -20.87 1.48
C GLU A 348 14.36 -19.48 2.11
N ALA A 349 14.25 -18.43 1.29
CA ALA A 349 14.34 -17.06 1.77
C ALA A 349 13.17 -16.69 2.69
N VAL A 350 11.94 -17.11 2.35
CA VAL A 350 10.75 -16.89 3.20
C VAL A 350 10.86 -17.67 4.51
N ASP A 351 11.21 -18.95 4.45
CA ASP A 351 11.36 -19.78 5.65
C ASP A 351 12.44 -19.19 6.60
N LEU A 352 13.54 -18.69 6.04
CA LEU A 352 14.57 -17.99 6.81
C LEU A 352 14.04 -16.69 7.42
N ALA A 353 13.38 -15.84 6.65
CA ALA A 353 12.86 -14.57 7.13
C ALA A 353 11.81 -14.76 8.24
N VAL A 354 10.96 -15.78 8.14
CA VAL A 354 9.99 -16.14 9.19
C VAL A 354 10.67 -16.62 10.48
N ALA A 355 11.80 -17.33 10.38
CA ALA A 355 12.59 -17.68 11.57
C ALA A 355 13.24 -16.43 12.18
N GLN A 356 13.75 -15.55 11.34
CA GLN A 356 14.44 -14.32 11.73
C GLN A 356 13.55 -13.31 12.44
N VAL A 357 12.34 -13.05 11.94
CA VAL A 357 11.43 -12.11 12.58
C VAL A 357 11.06 -12.55 14.00
N LYS A 358 10.96 -13.87 14.25
CA LYS A 358 10.68 -14.40 15.59
C LYS A 358 11.77 -14.08 16.60
N GLU A 359 13.04 -14.04 16.18
CA GLU A 359 14.13 -13.60 17.06
C GLU A 359 14.18 -12.08 17.16
N PHE A 360 13.92 -11.37 16.07
CA PHE A 360 14.01 -9.91 16.05
C PHE A 360 12.95 -9.25 16.95
N VAL A 361 11.72 -9.76 16.95
CA VAL A 361 10.67 -9.22 17.84
C VAL A 361 10.94 -9.43 19.33
N LYS A 362 11.78 -10.41 19.71
CA LYS A 362 12.16 -10.62 21.12
C LYS A 362 13.05 -9.50 21.64
N ILE A 363 13.95 -8.99 20.81
CA ILE A 363 14.89 -7.92 21.18
C ILE A 363 14.33 -6.52 20.88
N SER A 364 13.23 -6.43 20.14
CA SER A 364 12.59 -5.17 19.75
C SER A 364 11.05 -5.24 19.88
N PRO A 365 10.51 -5.49 21.08
CA PRO A 365 9.08 -5.71 21.30
C PRO A 365 8.19 -4.52 20.88
N ARG A 366 8.71 -3.28 20.87
CA ARG A 366 7.99 -2.08 20.39
C ARG A 366 7.49 -2.21 18.96
N ARG A 367 8.14 -3.04 18.13
CA ARG A 367 7.70 -3.31 16.75
C ARG A 367 6.29 -3.90 16.70
N ASN A 368 5.91 -4.70 17.70
CA ASN A 368 4.59 -5.35 17.71
C ASN A 368 3.48 -4.33 17.96
N SER A 369 3.69 -3.39 18.90
CA SER A 369 2.67 -2.39 19.24
C SER A 369 2.49 -1.37 18.11
N GLU A 370 3.57 -0.87 17.50
CA GLU A 370 3.44 0.04 16.34
C GLU A 370 2.80 -0.66 15.13
N ASN A 371 3.20 -1.90 14.81
CA ASN A 371 2.58 -2.63 13.70
C ASN A 371 1.09 -2.92 13.95
N ALA A 372 0.70 -3.30 15.17
CA ALA A 372 -0.69 -3.66 15.46
C ALA A 372 -1.59 -2.43 15.65
N PHE A 373 -1.08 -1.37 16.25
CA PHE A 373 -1.91 -0.27 16.76
C PHE A 373 -1.62 1.09 16.10
N ILE A 374 -0.63 1.19 15.21
CA ILE A 374 -0.42 2.35 14.33
C ILE A 374 -0.67 1.97 12.87
N ARG A 375 0.08 0.97 12.36
CA ARG A 375 0.03 0.58 10.94
C ARG A 375 -1.35 0.09 10.50
N GLU A 376 -1.94 -0.86 11.22
CA GLU A 376 -3.25 -1.40 10.86
C GLU A 376 -4.37 -0.32 10.88
N PRO A 377 -4.57 0.46 11.97
CA PRO A 377 -5.64 1.47 11.98
C PRO A 377 -5.39 2.64 11.02
N SER A 378 -4.13 3.07 10.79
CA SER A 378 -3.84 4.15 9.82
C SER A 378 -4.09 3.70 8.38
N SER A 379 -3.66 2.50 8.00
CA SER A 379 -3.97 1.93 6.68
C SER A 379 -5.47 1.70 6.49
N ALA A 380 -6.19 1.28 7.54
CA ALA A 380 -7.64 1.17 7.52
C ALA A 380 -8.33 2.53 7.32
N ALA A 381 -7.87 3.58 8.00
CA ALA A 381 -8.39 4.94 7.82
C ALA A 381 -8.24 5.41 6.37
N TRP A 382 -7.10 5.11 5.73
CA TRP A 382 -6.92 5.41 4.31
C TRP A 382 -7.87 4.59 3.43
N ILE A 383 -8.02 3.28 3.67
CA ILE A 383 -8.99 2.44 2.93
C ILE A 383 -10.41 3.02 3.00
N VAL A 384 -10.87 3.43 4.18
CA VAL A 384 -12.20 4.03 4.34
C VAL A 384 -12.31 5.31 3.50
N SER A 385 -11.29 6.18 3.54
CA SER A 385 -11.27 7.43 2.78
C SER A 385 -11.20 7.27 1.26
N LEU A 386 -10.84 6.08 0.76
CA LEU A 386 -10.85 5.78 -0.68
C LEU A 386 -12.26 5.50 -1.22
N CYS A 387 -13.26 5.29 -0.37
CA CYS A 387 -14.64 5.13 -0.82
C CYS A 387 -15.21 6.47 -1.32
N PRO A 388 -15.80 6.53 -2.53
CA PRO A 388 -16.37 7.77 -3.07
C PRO A 388 -17.75 8.10 -2.48
N ASP A 389 -18.40 7.13 -1.81
CA ASP A 389 -19.71 7.33 -1.20
C ASP A 389 -19.61 8.02 0.16
N ALA A 390 -19.97 9.30 0.18
CA ALA A 390 -19.98 10.13 1.38
C ALA A 390 -20.94 9.61 2.47
N GLU A 391 -22.02 8.93 2.12
CA GLU A 391 -22.96 8.35 3.10
C GLU A 391 -22.35 7.17 3.85
N VAL A 392 -21.44 6.43 3.20
CA VAL A 392 -20.66 5.35 3.83
C VAL A 392 -19.48 5.91 4.64
N VAL A 393 -18.79 6.92 4.13
CA VAL A 393 -17.59 7.49 4.80
C VAL A 393 -17.97 8.34 6.02
N GLY A 394 -18.99 9.19 5.89
CA GLY A 394 -19.37 10.18 6.90
C GLY A 394 -19.49 9.64 8.33
N PRO A 395 -20.19 8.51 8.56
CA PRO A 395 -20.29 7.90 9.88
C PRO A 395 -18.95 7.49 10.51
N PHE A 396 -17.92 7.25 9.72
CA PHE A 396 -16.59 6.85 10.19
C PHE A 396 -15.62 8.02 10.39
N VAL A 397 -15.95 9.24 9.91
CA VAL A 397 -15.08 10.42 10.02
C VAL A 397 -14.62 10.68 11.47
N PRO A 398 -15.49 10.67 12.49
CA PRO A 398 -15.04 10.87 13.87
C PRO A 398 -14.04 9.81 14.35
N ALA A 399 -14.18 8.56 13.91
CA ALA A 399 -13.27 7.48 14.24
C ALA A 399 -11.92 7.64 13.50
N ILE A 400 -11.95 8.07 12.24
CA ILE A 400 -10.74 8.40 11.49
C ILE A 400 -10.00 9.56 12.14
N GLU A 401 -10.68 10.67 12.43
CA GLU A 401 -10.08 11.81 13.14
C GLU A 401 -9.45 11.41 14.47
N ARG A 402 -10.09 10.45 15.14
CA ARG A 402 -9.55 9.90 16.37
C ARG A 402 -8.25 9.11 16.15
N VAL A 403 -8.17 8.28 15.10
CA VAL A 403 -6.90 7.63 14.69
C VAL A 403 -5.82 8.67 14.40
N LEU A 404 -6.15 9.75 13.66
CA LEU A 404 -5.20 10.83 13.33
C LEU A 404 -4.66 11.52 14.59
N ARG A 405 -5.48 11.69 15.63
CA ARG A 405 -5.12 12.49 16.80
C ARG A 405 -4.51 11.69 17.94
N GLN A 406 -4.54 10.36 17.86
CA GLN A 406 -4.27 9.48 19.01
C GLN A 406 -2.81 9.50 19.45
N CYS A 407 -1.85 9.70 18.53
CA CYS A 407 -0.44 9.41 18.78
C CYS A 407 0.44 10.65 18.58
N ASP A 408 1.51 10.75 19.38
CA ASP A 408 2.64 11.63 19.09
C ASP A 408 3.51 11.01 18.01
N TYR A 409 3.47 11.56 16.80
CA TYR A 409 4.23 11.00 15.67
C TYR A 409 5.74 11.16 15.84
N SER A 410 6.20 12.09 16.68
CA SER A 410 7.62 12.26 16.96
C SER A 410 8.22 11.09 17.75
N GLY A 411 7.39 10.34 18.50
CA GLY A 411 7.80 9.20 19.31
C GLY A 411 7.74 7.83 18.61
N LEU A 412 7.37 7.79 17.31
CA LEU A 412 7.25 6.55 16.54
C LEU A 412 8.56 6.19 15.81
N TYR A 413 8.83 4.90 15.72
CA TYR A 413 10.03 4.38 15.04
C TYR A 413 9.77 3.91 13.61
N TYR A 414 8.53 3.55 13.27
CA TYR A 414 8.14 3.20 11.90
C TYR A 414 7.53 4.38 11.15
N SER A 415 7.76 4.46 9.84
CA SER A 415 7.10 5.42 8.95
C SER A 415 5.63 5.07 8.66
N THR A 416 5.14 3.92 9.12
CA THR A 416 3.82 3.37 8.79
C THR A 416 2.64 4.20 9.26
N PHE A 417 2.86 5.32 9.94
CA PHE A 417 1.84 6.33 10.15
C PHE A 417 1.58 7.21 8.92
N PHE A 418 2.34 7.10 7.82
CA PHE A 418 2.16 7.97 6.64
C PHE A 418 0.73 7.95 6.06
N TRP A 419 -0.02 6.86 6.22
CA TRP A 419 -1.43 6.76 5.77
C TRP A 419 -2.37 7.74 6.49
N VAL A 420 -1.99 8.27 7.65
CA VAL A 420 -2.78 9.30 8.36
C VAL A 420 -2.90 10.56 7.50
N GLU A 421 -1.83 10.93 6.80
CA GLU A 421 -1.84 12.05 5.85
C GLU A 421 -2.65 11.71 4.60
N SER A 422 -2.55 10.47 4.11
CA SER A 422 -3.37 10.00 2.97
C SER A 422 -4.87 10.06 3.28
N ALA A 423 -5.28 9.57 4.45
CA ALA A 423 -6.67 9.59 4.90
C ALA A 423 -7.18 11.03 5.05
N TRP A 424 -6.40 11.89 5.69
CA TRP A 424 -6.76 13.30 5.90
C TRP A 424 -7.03 14.04 4.60
N TRP A 425 -6.11 13.97 3.64
CA TRP A 425 -6.28 14.73 2.40
C TRP A 425 -7.42 14.20 1.53
N ARG A 426 -7.70 12.89 1.58
CA ARG A 426 -8.89 12.31 0.93
C ARG A 426 -10.19 12.76 1.58
N LEU A 427 -10.25 12.82 2.91
CA LEU A 427 -11.41 13.38 3.61
C LEU A 427 -11.66 14.85 3.24
N LYS A 428 -10.59 15.66 3.16
CA LYS A 428 -10.69 17.07 2.75
C LYS A 428 -11.14 17.23 1.30
N GLU A 429 -10.63 16.40 0.39
CA GLU A 429 -11.08 16.36 -1.01
C GLU A 429 -12.58 15.99 -1.11
N ALA A 430 -13.06 15.10 -0.24
CA ALA A 430 -14.47 14.69 -0.18
C ALA A 430 -15.39 15.68 0.58
N GLY A 431 -14.84 16.76 1.14
CA GLY A 431 -15.62 17.81 1.83
C GLY A 431 -15.94 17.55 3.30
N PHE A 432 -15.19 16.66 3.97
CA PHE A 432 -15.29 16.41 5.41
C PHE A 432 -14.34 17.27 6.25
#